data_AF-A0A2N2FV98-F1
#
_entry.id   AF-A0A2N2FV98-F1
#
_cell.length_a   1.000
_cell.length_b   1.000
_cell.length_c   1.000
_cell.angle_alpha   90.00
_cell.angle_beta   90.00
_cell.angle_gamma   90.00
#
_symmetry.space_group_name_H-M   'P 1'
#
loop_
_entity.id
_entity.type
_entity.pdbx_description
1 polymer ?
#
loop_
_entity_poly.entity_id
_entity_poly.type
_entity_poly.pdbx_seq_one_letter_code
_entity_poly.pdbx_strand_id
1 'polypeptide(L)'
;MAALLAQLQPDRLTVEISPDVVAYRQTYGVLLLRRLEMILERLAGDSPPSAGFGEHSAIVEIRTLLGLPYEFSVACAYAGEKGIKVQAIDQADSSLAKLRQIEERLISLSHLKRLVSSPAAAPPDNTYRYALARQLLASPDAQQRSAFLQSCRGKEGIGPRDRHLATMIRSLLQSDPGHLVHIGGWVHLLDDPAGETLYSLLSDLQPRRLLLDPDQPLIP
;
A
#
# COMPACT_ATOMS: atom_id res chain seq x y z
N MET A 1 -12.58 -1.41 1.20
CA MET A 1 -12.24 -0.19 0.42
C MET A 1 -13.25 0.11 -0.69
N ALA A 2 -13.56 -0.83 -1.60
CA ALA A 2 -14.51 -0.58 -2.72
C ALA A 2 -15.87 0.01 -2.26
N ALA A 3 -16.46 -0.55 -1.20
CA ALA A 3 -17.70 -0.03 -0.61
C ALA A 3 -17.57 1.43 -0.10
N LEU A 4 -16.42 1.79 0.50
CA LEU A 4 -16.16 3.17 0.93
C LEU A 4 -16.09 4.11 -0.28
N LEU A 5 -15.37 3.73 -1.33
CA LEU A 5 -15.27 4.54 -2.55
C LEU A 5 -16.65 4.74 -3.19
N ALA A 6 -17.51 3.71 -3.18
CA ALA A 6 -18.88 3.83 -3.67
C ALA A 6 -19.73 4.81 -2.85
N GLN A 7 -19.48 4.92 -1.54
CA GLN A 7 -20.15 5.90 -0.67
C GLN A 7 -19.60 7.32 -0.86
N LEU A 8 -18.28 7.46 -0.99
CA LEU A 8 -17.63 8.76 -1.12
C LEU A 8 -17.84 9.40 -2.50
N GLN A 9 -17.99 8.60 -3.55
CA GLN A 9 -18.15 9.07 -4.94
C GLN A 9 -17.11 10.15 -5.31
N PRO A 10 -15.80 9.84 -5.26
CA PRO A 10 -14.77 10.79 -5.63
C PRO A 10 -14.79 11.08 -7.13
N ASP A 11 -14.43 12.30 -7.50
CA ASP A 11 -14.16 12.69 -8.88
C ASP A 11 -12.75 12.25 -9.32
N ARG A 12 -11.85 12.06 -8.35
CA ARG A 12 -10.45 11.68 -8.58
C ARG A 12 -9.88 10.85 -7.43
N LEU A 13 -9.04 9.89 -7.80
CA LEU A 13 -8.30 9.07 -6.84
C LEU A 13 -6.80 9.32 -6.95
N THR A 14 -6.14 9.41 -5.80
CA THR A 14 -4.69 9.30 -5.72
C THR A 14 -4.30 8.17 -4.78
N VAL A 15 -3.19 7.49 -5.08
CA VAL A 15 -2.66 6.38 -4.28
C VAL A 15 -1.20 6.66 -3.96
N GLU A 16 -0.83 6.43 -2.70
CA GLU A 16 0.54 6.50 -2.17
C GLU A 16 1.37 5.32 -2.70
N ILE A 17 1.70 5.37 -3.98
CA ILE A 17 2.59 4.45 -4.66
C ILE A 17 3.35 5.22 -5.75
N SER A 18 4.60 4.85 -5.97
CA SER A 18 5.40 5.47 -7.01
C SER A 18 4.92 5.02 -8.40
N PRO A 19 4.76 5.95 -9.37
CA PRO A 19 4.50 5.60 -10.76
C PRO A 19 5.50 4.58 -11.32
N ASP A 20 6.77 4.65 -10.92
CA ASP A 20 7.82 3.75 -11.38
C ASP A 20 7.63 2.33 -10.86
N VAL A 21 7.15 2.18 -9.62
CA VAL A 21 6.82 0.87 -9.04
C VAL A 21 5.61 0.26 -9.75
N VAL A 22 4.59 1.07 -10.06
CA VAL A 22 3.42 0.63 -10.85
C VAL A 22 3.87 0.15 -12.23
N ALA A 23 4.60 1.00 -12.97
CA ALA A 23 5.06 0.70 -14.32
C ALA A 23 5.95 -0.56 -14.35
N TYR A 24 6.83 -0.69 -13.36
CA TYR A 24 7.69 -1.87 -13.22
C TYR A 24 6.86 -3.14 -13.00
N ARG A 25 5.91 -3.14 -12.07
CA ARG A 25 5.06 -4.32 -11.79
C ARG A 25 4.16 -4.67 -12.97
N GLN A 26 3.63 -3.67 -13.69
CA GLN A 26 2.85 -3.91 -14.91
C GLN A 26 3.70 -4.55 -16.02
N THR A 27 4.96 -4.12 -16.16
CA THR A 27 5.85 -4.59 -17.22
C THR A 27 6.47 -5.95 -16.89
N TYR A 28 6.99 -6.11 -15.68
CA TYR A 28 7.82 -7.26 -15.29
C TYR A 28 7.10 -8.23 -14.34
N GLY A 29 6.09 -7.77 -13.59
CA GLY A 29 5.39 -8.61 -12.61
C GLY A 29 4.77 -9.87 -13.24
N VAL A 30 4.19 -9.75 -14.44
CA VAL A 30 3.66 -10.91 -15.19
C VAL A 30 4.75 -11.92 -15.54
N LEU A 31 5.93 -11.46 -15.96
CA LEU A 31 7.07 -12.33 -16.28
C LEU A 31 7.60 -13.03 -15.04
N LEU A 32 7.72 -12.31 -13.93
CA LEU A 32 8.18 -12.83 -12.65
C LEU A 32 7.20 -13.83 -12.04
N LEU A 33 5.90 -13.55 -12.12
CA LEU A 33 4.83 -14.48 -11.72
C LEU A 33 4.88 -15.76 -12.55
N ARG A 34 5.01 -15.66 -13.89
CA ARG A 34 5.18 -16.84 -14.75
C ARG A 34 6.41 -17.65 -14.38
N ARG A 35 7.53 -16.98 -14.08
CA ARG A 35 8.76 -17.63 -13.63
C ARG A 35 8.57 -18.35 -12.29
N LEU A 36 7.86 -17.73 -11.35
CA LEU A 36 7.48 -18.34 -10.08
C LEU A 36 6.68 -19.62 -10.31
N GLU A 37 5.59 -19.56 -11.09
CA GLU A 37 4.73 -20.72 -11.35
C GLU A 37 5.51 -21.86 -12.02
N MET A 38 6.34 -21.59 -13.03
CA MET A 38 7.19 -22.62 -13.66
C MET A 38 8.14 -23.30 -12.67
N ILE A 39 8.69 -22.56 -11.71
CA ILE A 39 9.56 -23.14 -10.68
C ILE A 39 8.73 -23.99 -9.71
N LEU A 40 7.56 -23.52 -9.30
CA LEU A 40 6.67 -24.26 -8.40
C LEU A 40 6.17 -25.56 -9.04
N GLU A 41 5.79 -25.54 -10.32
CA GLU A 41 5.44 -26.74 -11.09
C GLU A 41 6.60 -27.74 -11.11
N ARG A 42 7.83 -27.26 -11.38
CA ARG A 42 9.02 -28.12 -11.34
C ARG A 42 9.30 -28.70 -9.95
N LEU A 43 9.00 -27.97 -8.88
CA LEU A 43 9.16 -28.44 -7.50
C LEU A 43 8.08 -29.45 -7.10
N ALA A 44 6.87 -29.34 -7.66
CA ALA A 44 5.79 -30.30 -7.45
C ALA A 44 6.08 -31.66 -8.11
N GLY A 45 6.89 -31.69 -9.18
CA GLY A 45 7.20 -32.91 -9.92
C GLY A 45 5.96 -33.53 -10.56
N ASP A 46 5.82 -34.85 -10.50
CA ASP A 46 4.64 -35.60 -10.97
C ASP A 46 3.49 -35.64 -9.95
N SER A 47 3.59 -34.89 -8.85
CA SER A 47 2.53 -34.85 -7.84
C SER A 47 1.27 -34.19 -8.42
N PRO A 48 0.05 -34.66 -8.04
CA PRO A 48 -1.18 -34.10 -8.58
C PRO A 48 -1.30 -32.60 -8.28
N PRO A 49 -1.94 -31.80 -9.17
CA PRO A 49 -2.06 -30.34 -9.04
C PRO A 49 -2.65 -29.85 -7.70
N SER A 50 -3.42 -30.70 -7.03
CA SER A 50 -4.05 -30.45 -5.73
C SER A 50 -3.12 -30.56 -4.53
N ALA A 51 -1.88 -31.06 -4.69
CA ALA A 51 -0.82 -30.97 -3.67
C ALA A 51 -0.06 -29.62 -3.75
N GLY A 52 -0.64 -28.65 -4.46
CA GLY A 52 0.03 -27.44 -4.91
C GLY A 52 0.38 -26.46 -3.80
N PHE A 53 1.45 -25.70 -4.02
CA PHE A 53 1.86 -24.57 -3.19
C PHE A 53 0.91 -23.36 -3.26
N GLY A 54 -0.37 -23.57 -3.64
CA GLY A 54 -1.40 -22.55 -3.78
C GLY A 54 -1.71 -21.85 -2.46
N GLU A 55 -1.78 -22.63 -1.38
CA GLU A 55 -2.14 -22.16 -0.03
C GLU A 55 -0.91 -21.88 0.85
N HIS A 56 0.30 -22.16 0.36
CA HIS A 56 1.52 -21.91 1.13
C HIS A 56 1.68 -20.40 1.36
N SER A 57 1.59 -19.94 2.61
CA SER A 57 1.53 -18.51 2.96
C SER A 57 2.67 -17.70 2.33
N ALA A 58 3.91 -18.20 2.40
CA ALA A 58 5.05 -17.52 1.78
C ALA A 58 4.95 -17.41 0.24
N ILE A 59 4.30 -18.35 -0.44
CA ILE A 59 4.07 -18.27 -1.88
C ILE A 59 2.98 -17.25 -2.20
N VAL A 60 1.91 -17.22 -1.39
CA VAL A 60 0.86 -16.19 -1.48
C VAL A 60 1.46 -14.79 -1.28
N GLU A 61 2.38 -14.63 -0.32
CA GLU A 61 3.11 -13.38 -0.08
C GLU A 61 3.97 -12.97 -1.28
N ILE A 62 4.72 -13.90 -1.88
CA ILE A 62 5.51 -13.61 -3.09
C ILE A 62 4.58 -13.20 -4.25
N ARG A 63 3.49 -13.93 -4.48
CA ARG A 63 2.50 -13.56 -5.51
C ARG A 63 1.94 -12.16 -5.28
N THR A 64 1.62 -11.83 -4.04
CA THR A 64 1.12 -10.51 -3.63
C THR A 64 2.16 -9.42 -3.84
N LEU A 65 3.43 -9.69 -3.51
CA LEU A 65 4.55 -8.76 -3.72
C LEU A 65 4.76 -8.43 -5.20
N LEU A 66 4.66 -9.44 -6.08
CA LEU A 66 4.86 -9.29 -7.52
C LEU A 66 3.66 -8.67 -8.25
N GLY A 67 2.45 -8.84 -7.70
CA GLY A 67 1.24 -8.20 -8.19
C GLY A 67 1.21 -6.70 -7.91
N LEU A 68 0.24 -5.99 -8.49
CA LEU A 68 -0.04 -4.61 -8.10
C LEU A 68 -0.53 -4.57 -6.64
N PRO A 69 -0.16 -3.55 -5.84
CA PRO A 69 -0.69 -3.43 -4.48
C PRO A 69 -2.21 -3.40 -4.47
N TYR A 70 -2.78 -3.91 -3.38
CA TYR A 70 -4.22 -4.04 -3.22
C TYR A 70 -4.93 -2.70 -3.37
N GLU A 71 -4.40 -1.65 -2.71
CA GLU A 71 -4.95 -0.30 -2.72
C GLU A 71 -5.02 0.25 -4.15
N PHE A 72 -3.93 0.10 -4.91
CA PHE A 72 -3.88 0.56 -6.29
C PHE A 72 -4.83 -0.24 -7.19
N SER A 73 -4.86 -1.56 -7.03
CA SER A 73 -5.71 -2.45 -7.83
C SER A 73 -7.20 -2.15 -7.65
N VAL A 74 -7.65 -1.98 -6.41
CA VAL A 74 -9.05 -1.66 -6.11
C VAL A 74 -9.40 -0.24 -6.53
N ALA A 75 -8.48 0.73 -6.39
CA ALA A 75 -8.68 2.09 -6.89
C ALA A 75 -8.87 2.08 -8.42
N CYS A 76 -8.04 1.33 -9.17
CA CYS A 76 -8.16 1.18 -10.62
C CYS A 76 -9.48 0.53 -11.03
N ALA A 77 -9.90 -0.55 -10.35
CA ALA A 77 -11.16 -1.22 -10.64
C ALA A 77 -12.35 -0.24 -10.47
N TYR A 78 -12.42 0.44 -9.33
CA TYR A 78 -13.46 1.45 -9.07
C TYR A 78 -13.44 2.57 -10.12
N ALA A 79 -12.27 3.09 -10.43
CA ALA A 79 -12.12 4.17 -11.38
C ALA A 79 -12.54 3.78 -12.81
N GLY A 80 -12.23 2.56 -13.23
CA GLY A 80 -12.67 2.02 -14.50
C GLY A 80 -14.19 1.91 -14.61
N GLU A 81 -14.85 1.45 -13.54
CA GLU A 81 -16.32 1.39 -13.48
C GLU A 81 -16.99 2.77 -13.49
N LYS A 82 -16.34 3.79 -12.91
CA LYS A 82 -16.89 5.15 -12.79
C LYS A 82 -16.41 6.13 -13.85
N GLY A 83 -15.45 5.75 -14.69
CA GLY A 83 -14.86 6.63 -15.70
C GLY A 83 -14.00 7.77 -15.12
N ILE A 84 -13.46 7.60 -13.90
CA ILE A 84 -12.58 8.58 -13.26
C ILE A 84 -11.10 8.17 -13.37
N LYS A 85 -10.18 9.05 -12.97
CA LYS A 85 -8.73 8.79 -13.04
C LYS A 85 -8.16 8.39 -11.68
N VAL A 86 -7.22 7.44 -11.70
CA VAL A 86 -6.33 7.10 -10.57
C VAL A 86 -4.93 7.60 -10.88
N GLN A 87 -4.30 8.27 -9.92
CA GLN A 87 -2.91 8.71 -10.02
C GLN A 87 -2.06 8.16 -8.89
N ALA A 88 -0.97 7.49 -9.25
CA ALA A 88 0.14 7.19 -8.37
C ALA A 88 0.95 8.48 -8.15
N ILE A 89 1.14 8.92 -6.90
CA ILE A 89 1.74 10.24 -6.62
C ILE A 89 2.93 10.22 -5.65
N ASP A 90 3.48 9.05 -5.36
CA ASP A 90 4.61 8.93 -4.44
C ASP A 90 5.98 9.02 -5.16
N GLN A 91 7.03 9.31 -4.39
CA GLN A 91 8.40 9.42 -4.90
C GLN A 91 9.01 8.05 -5.19
N ALA A 92 9.89 7.99 -6.18
CA ALA A 92 10.53 6.75 -6.65
C ALA A 92 11.72 6.27 -5.79
N ASP A 93 12.10 7.01 -4.74
CA ASP A 93 13.45 6.92 -4.23
C ASP A 93 13.74 5.62 -3.44
N SER A 94 14.74 4.89 -3.93
CA SER A 94 15.28 3.62 -3.43
C SER A 94 14.41 2.36 -3.56
N SER A 95 13.10 2.49 -3.77
CA SER A 95 12.18 1.35 -3.79
C SER A 95 12.35 0.45 -5.01
N LEU A 96 12.63 1.01 -6.19
CA LEU A 96 12.73 0.22 -7.42
C LEU A 96 13.98 -0.67 -7.47
N ALA A 97 15.14 -0.15 -7.06
CA ALA A 97 16.38 -0.93 -7.02
C ALA A 97 16.31 -2.05 -5.97
N LYS A 98 15.75 -1.75 -4.79
CA LYS A 98 15.49 -2.75 -3.74
C LYS A 98 14.50 -3.81 -4.21
N LEU A 99 13.41 -3.40 -4.88
CA LEU A 99 12.40 -4.31 -5.42
C LEU A 99 13.03 -5.30 -6.40
N ARG A 100 13.77 -4.80 -7.40
CA ARG A 100 14.49 -5.64 -8.36
C ARG A 100 15.42 -6.64 -7.68
N GLN A 101 16.23 -6.18 -6.71
CA GLN A 101 17.16 -7.02 -5.99
C GLN A 101 16.46 -8.10 -5.14
N ILE A 102 15.34 -7.75 -4.51
CA ILE A 102 14.52 -8.67 -3.71
C ILE A 102 13.92 -9.73 -4.63
N GLU A 103 13.31 -9.35 -5.74
CA GLU A 103 12.63 -10.28 -6.65
C GLU A 103 13.58 -11.24 -7.36
N GLU A 104 14.73 -10.75 -7.84
CA GLU A 104 15.78 -11.59 -8.44
C GLU A 104 16.25 -12.69 -7.49
N ARG A 105 16.33 -12.38 -6.20
CA ARG A 105 16.70 -13.34 -5.16
C ARG A 105 15.55 -14.26 -4.80
N LEU A 106 14.34 -13.73 -4.61
CA LEU A 106 13.18 -14.52 -4.18
C LEU A 106 12.80 -15.59 -5.20
N ILE A 107 12.87 -15.30 -6.49
CA ILE A 107 12.40 -16.18 -7.57
C ILE A 107 13.55 -17.01 -8.15
N SER A 108 14.16 -17.82 -7.29
CA SER A 108 15.17 -18.80 -7.69
C SER A 108 14.79 -20.20 -7.19
N LEU A 109 15.16 -21.23 -7.96
CA LEU A 109 14.84 -22.62 -7.61
C LEU A 109 15.37 -23.00 -6.23
N SER A 110 16.60 -22.58 -5.88
CA SER A 110 17.20 -22.87 -4.58
C SER A 110 16.49 -22.17 -3.43
N HIS A 111 16.05 -20.92 -3.60
CA HIS A 111 15.31 -20.21 -2.57
C HIS A 111 13.89 -20.77 -2.40
N LEU A 112 13.15 -20.95 -3.49
CA LEU A 112 11.80 -21.48 -3.43
C LEU A 112 11.77 -22.89 -2.85
N LYS A 113 12.74 -23.75 -3.21
CA LYS A 113 12.89 -25.08 -2.59
C LYS A 113 13.04 -24.99 -1.07
N ARG A 114 13.89 -24.09 -0.55
CA ARG A 114 14.06 -23.91 0.91
C ARG A 114 12.79 -23.35 1.55
N LEU A 115 12.14 -22.41 0.89
CA LEU A 115 10.96 -21.73 1.39
C LEU A 115 9.79 -22.70 1.56
N VAL A 116 9.48 -23.50 0.54
CA VAL A 116 8.38 -24.47 0.58
C VAL A 116 8.66 -25.68 1.45
N SER A 117 9.93 -25.93 1.80
CA SER A 117 10.31 -26.98 2.75
C SER A 117 10.20 -26.53 4.22
N SER A 118 9.94 -25.24 4.45
CA SER A 118 9.78 -24.68 5.78
C SER A 118 8.30 -24.61 6.15
N PRO A 119 7.92 -24.72 7.43
CA PRO A 119 6.53 -24.53 7.84
C PRO A 119 6.01 -23.16 7.39
N ALA A 120 4.78 -23.11 6.89
CA ALA A 120 4.10 -21.86 6.60
C ALA A 120 4.04 -21.01 7.87
N ALA A 121 4.53 -19.77 7.81
CA ALA A 121 4.37 -18.82 8.89
C ALA A 121 2.90 -18.41 8.98
N ALA A 122 2.42 -18.17 10.20
CA ALA A 122 1.15 -17.48 10.40
C ALA A 122 1.23 -16.08 9.79
N PRO A 123 0.14 -15.57 9.19
CA PRO A 123 0.12 -14.21 8.67
C PRO A 123 0.39 -13.21 9.80
N PRO A 124 1.04 -12.07 9.50
CA PRO A 124 1.30 -11.05 10.51
C PRO A 124 -0.02 -10.51 11.08
N ASP A 125 -0.12 -10.50 12.42
CA ASP A 125 -1.26 -9.92 13.12
C ASP A 125 -1.19 -8.39 13.06
N ASN A 126 -2.02 -7.80 12.20
CA ASN A 126 -2.14 -6.35 12.06
C ASN A 126 -3.12 -5.72 13.05
N THR A 127 -3.79 -6.50 13.90
CA THR A 127 -4.78 -6.01 14.87
C THR A 127 -4.19 -4.93 15.77
N TYR A 128 -2.96 -5.13 16.23
CA TYR A 128 -2.24 -4.14 17.04
C TYR A 128 -2.02 -2.82 16.29
N ARG A 129 -1.64 -2.87 15.00
CA ARG A 129 -1.38 -1.66 14.20
C ARG A 129 -2.66 -0.87 13.97
N TYR A 130 -3.78 -1.53 13.69
CA TYR A 130 -5.08 -0.88 13.55
C TYR A 130 -5.59 -0.31 14.89
N ALA A 131 -5.40 -1.04 16.00
CA ALA A 131 -5.73 -0.54 17.33
C ALA A 131 -4.93 0.73 17.68
N LEU A 132 -3.63 0.73 17.41
CA LEU A 132 -2.77 1.89 17.61
C LEU A 132 -3.18 3.06 16.72
N ALA A 133 -3.48 2.80 15.44
CA ALA A 133 -3.96 3.82 14.51
C ALA A 133 -5.23 4.50 15.03
N ARG A 134 -6.23 3.71 15.46
CA ARG A 134 -7.47 4.22 16.06
C ARG A 134 -7.20 5.08 17.28
N GLN A 135 -6.38 4.57 18.20
CA GLN A 135 -6.04 5.28 19.43
C GLN A 135 -5.41 6.65 19.11
N LEU A 136 -4.43 6.70 18.20
CA LEU A 136 -3.72 7.94 17.90
C LEU A 136 -4.54 8.93 17.07
N LEU A 137 -5.41 8.45 16.18
CA LEU A 137 -6.30 9.32 15.38
C LEU A 137 -7.41 9.95 16.24
N ALA A 138 -7.92 9.21 17.25
CA ALA A 138 -8.96 9.68 18.15
C ALA A 138 -8.41 10.42 19.40
N SER A 139 -7.14 10.21 19.74
CA SER A 139 -6.56 10.81 20.95
C SER A 139 -6.52 12.33 20.85
N PRO A 140 -7.04 13.08 21.85
CA PRO A 140 -6.85 14.52 21.92
C PRO A 140 -5.43 14.90 22.37
N ASP A 141 -4.64 13.96 22.89
CA ASP A 141 -3.31 14.20 23.44
C ASP A 141 -2.26 14.38 22.32
N ALA A 142 -1.89 15.64 22.08
CA ALA A 142 -0.86 16.01 21.12
C ALA A 142 0.55 15.51 21.51
N GLN A 143 0.84 15.31 22.80
CA GLN A 143 2.14 14.85 23.26
C GLN A 143 2.34 13.37 22.90
N GLN A 144 1.33 12.54 23.10
CA GLN A 144 1.37 11.13 22.69
C GLN A 144 1.57 10.99 21.17
N ARG A 145 0.82 11.77 20.37
CA ARG A 145 0.97 11.77 18.90
C ARG A 145 2.37 12.21 18.48
N SER A 146 2.89 13.29 19.08
CA SER A 146 4.21 13.82 18.78
C SER A 146 5.33 12.81 19.08
N ALA A 147 5.27 12.14 20.24
CA ALA A 147 6.24 11.10 20.60
C ALA A 147 6.24 9.93 19.61
N PHE A 148 5.06 9.47 19.17
CA PHE A 148 4.95 8.44 18.13
C PHE A 148 5.54 8.92 16.80
N LEU A 149 5.15 10.11 16.34
CA LEU A 149 5.61 10.68 15.06
C LEU A 149 7.13 10.86 15.05
N GLN A 150 7.74 11.31 16.15
CA GLN A 150 9.20 11.41 16.28
C GLN A 150 9.90 10.06 16.02
N SER A 151 9.33 8.95 16.48
CA SER A 151 9.91 7.61 16.26
C SER A 151 9.79 7.12 14.80
N CYS A 152 8.85 7.68 14.04
CA CYS A 152 8.52 7.33 12.66
C CYS A 152 9.20 8.26 11.64
N ARG A 153 9.57 9.49 12.02
CA ARG A 153 10.24 10.46 11.13
C ARG A 153 11.50 9.84 10.51
N GLY A 154 11.65 10.02 9.20
CA GLY A 154 12.72 9.44 8.41
C GLY A 154 12.59 7.95 8.08
N LYS A 155 11.73 7.19 8.79
CA LYS A 155 11.46 5.77 8.48
C LYS A 155 10.22 5.59 7.62
N GLU A 156 9.14 6.27 7.99
CA GLU A 156 7.83 6.21 7.32
C GLU A 156 7.68 7.33 6.28
N GLY A 157 8.73 8.12 6.02
CA GLY A 157 8.73 9.18 5.02
C GLY A 157 8.14 10.52 5.45
N ILE A 158 7.68 10.67 6.70
CA ILE A 158 7.18 11.96 7.24
C ILE A 158 8.21 13.08 6.97
N GLY A 159 7.74 14.23 6.50
CA GLY A 159 8.58 15.36 6.08
C GLY A 159 8.72 15.46 4.56
N PRO A 160 9.88 15.13 3.96
CA PRO A 160 10.07 15.33 2.51
C PRO A 160 9.05 14.61 1.61
N ARG A 161 8.71 13.36 1.92
CA ARG A 161 7.74 12.57 1.14
C ARG A 161 6.34 13.16 1.27
N ASP A 162 5.90 13.48 2.49
CA ASP A 162 4.60 14.09 2.73
C ASP A 162 4.48 15.47 2.06
N ARG A 163 5.55 16.27 2.03
CA ARG A 163 5.60 17.52 1.26
C ARG A 163 5.46 17.30 -0.24
N HIS A 164 6.07 16.25 -0.79
CA HIS A 164 5.86 15.87 -2.19
C HIS A 164 4.39 15.48 -2.44
N LEU A 165 3.83 14.58 -1.63
CA LEU A 165 2.42 14.16 -1.73
C LEU A 165 1.47 15.36 -1.64
N ALA A 166 1.70 16.27 -0.69
CA ALA A 166 0.90 17.49 -0.53
C ALA A 166 0.99 18.39 -1.77
N THR A 167 2.18 18.56 -2.33
CA THR A 167 2.40 19.34 -3.56
C THR A 167 1.63 18.76 -4.73
N MET A 168 1.69 17.44 -4.90
CA MET A 168 0.97 16.73 -5.96
C MET A 168 -0.55 16.90 -5.79
N ILE A 169 -1.08 16.67 -4.59
CA ILE A 169 -2.52 16.83 -4.30
C ILE A 169 -2.98 18.27 -4.59
N ARG A 170 -2.22 19.28 -4.16
CA ARG A 170 -2.54 20.68 -4.44
C ARG A 170 -2.55 20.99 -5.93
N SER A 171 -1.54 20.53 -6.66
CA SER A 171 -1.46 20.73 -8.11
C SER A 171 -2.68 20.13 -8.82
N LEU A 172 -3.11 18.93 -8.39
CA LEU A 172 -4.29 18.27 -8.93
C LEU A 172 -5.57 19.07 -8.66
N LEU A 173 -5.78 19.53 -7.42
CA LEU A 173 -6.94 20.33 -7.05
C LEU A 173 -6.96 21.72 -7.71
N GLN A 174 -5.79 22.30 -7.98
CA GLN A 174 -5.70 23.55 -8.75
C GLN A 174 -6.09 23.37 -10.21
N SER A 175 -5.67 22.26 -10.83
CA SER A 175 -5.97 21.97 -12.24
C SER A 175 -7.43 21.60 -12.48
N ASP A 176 -8.07 20.99 -11.48
CA ASP A 176 -9.42 20.44 -11.57
C ASP A 176 -10.00 20.38 -10.15
N PRO A 177 -10.67 21.46 -9.70
CA PRO A 177 -11.28 21.51 -8.38
C PRO A 177 -12.42 20.51 -8.30
N GLY A 178 -12.24 19.46 -7.49
CA GLY A 178 -13.23 18.39 -7.33
C GLY A 178 -12.98 17.58 -6.06
N HIS A 179 -13.84 16.59 -5.81
CA HIS A 179 -13.71 15.70 -4.67
C HIS A 179 -12.58 14.68 -4.91
N LEU A 180 -11.41 14.96 -4.32
CA LEU A 180 -10.25 14.09 -4.37
C LEU A 180 -10.18 13.20 -3.14
N VAL A 181 -10.02 11.90 -3.34
CA VAL A 181 -9.70 10.94 -2.28
C VAL A 181 -8.27 10.43 -2.46
N HIS A 182 -7.46 10.61 -1.41
CA HIS A 182 -6.11 10.08 -1.32
C HIS A 182 -6.09 8.79 -0.48
N ILE A 183 -5.44 7.75 -1.00
CA ILE A 183 -5.31 6.44 -0.36
C ILE A 183 -3.85 6.21 -0.01
N GLY A 184 -3.54 6.07 1.28
CA GLY A 184 -2.17 5.93 1.77
C GLY A 184 -2.08 5.39 3.19
N GLY A 185 -0.88 5.44 3.76
CA GLY A 185 -0.59 4.96 5.11
C GLY A 185 -1.22 5.85 6.19
N TRP A 186 -1.83 5.25 7.22
CA TRP A 186 -2.54 6.01 8.27
C TRP A 186 -1.64 6.95 9.09
N VAL A 187 -0.33 6.69 9.16
CA VAL A 187 0.63 7.53 9.88
C VAL A 187 0.62 8.97 9.34
N HIS A 188 0.43 9.13 8.02
CA HIS A 188 0.35 10.42 7.33
C HIS A 188 -0.92 11.22 7.66
N LEU A 189 -1.93 10.56 8.26
CA LEU A 189 -3.20 11.16 8.66
C LEU A 189 -3.14 11.78 10.07
N LEU A 190 -2.07 11.54 10.82
CA LEU A 190 -1.93 12.08 12.17
C LEU A 190 -1.72 13.58 12.12
N ASP A 191 -2.34 14.28 13.09
CA ASP A 191 -2.07 15.69 13.33
C ASP A 191 -0.71 15.84 14.02
N ASP A 192 0.17 16.57 13.36
CA ASP A 192 1.56 16.80 13.74
C ASP A 192 1.77 18.27 14.16
N PRO A 193 2.12 18.53 15.43
CA PRO A 193 2.49 19.88 15.88
C PRO A 193 3.67 20.50 15.12
N ALA A 194 4.56 19.68 14.53
CA ALA A 194 5.65 20.17 13.69
C ALA A 194 5.22 20.47 12.24
N GLY A 195 3.98 20.12 11.87
CA GLY A 195 3.40 20.43 10.57
C GLY A 195 3.96 19.62 9.40
N GLU A 196 4.54 18.45 9.62
CA GLU A 196 5.22 17.70 8.55
C GLU A 196 4.48 16.47 8.04
N THR A 197 3.40 16.04 8.70
CA THR A 197 2.52 14.99 8.16
C THR A 197 1.68 15.53 7.02
N LEU A 198 1.25 14.65 6.12
CA LEU A 198 0.39 15.01 5.00
C LEU A 198 -0.89 15.73 5.46
N TYR A 199 -1.52 15.25 6.54
CA TYR A 199 -2.70 15.90 7.11
C TYR A 199 -2.42 17.34 7.54
N SER A 200 -1.35 17.58 8.29
CA SER A 200 -1.01 18.93 8.76
C SER A 200 -0.64 19.86 7.60
N LEU A 201 0.07 19.35 6.59
CA LEU A 201 0.44 20.10 5.37
C LEU A 201 -0.75 20.48 4.47
N LEU A 202 -1.88 19.80 4.62
CA LEU A 202 -3.12 20.05 3.87
C LEU A 202 -4.25 20.57 4.76
N SER A 203 -3.96 20.97 6.00
CA SER A 203 -4.98 21.35 7.00
C SER A 203 -5.85 22.53 6.58
N ASP A 204 -5.32 23.46 5.78
CA ASP A 204 -6.04 24.57 5.16
C ASP A 204 -7.12 24.12 4.17
N LEU A 205 -6.98 22.92 3.59
CA LEU A 205 -7.99 22.29 2.72
C LEU A 205 -9.07 21.55 3.51
N GLN A 206 -9.00 21.56 4.85
CA GLN A 206 -9.96 20.90 5.76
C GLN A 206 -10.23 19.42 5.39
N PRO A 207 -9.20 18.57 5.23
CA PRO A 207 -9.38 17.20 4.77
C PRO A 207 -10.09 16.35 5.82
N ARG A 208 -11.00 15.49 5.35
CA ARG A 208 -11.59 14.42 6.17
C ARG A 208 -10.68 13.18 6.15
N ARG A 209 -10.49 12.55 7.31
CA ARG A 209 -9.61 11.38 7.49
C ARG A 209 -10.45 10.15 7.79
N LEU A 210 -10.20 9.05 7.09
CA LEU A 210 -10.92 7.80 7.27
C LEU A 210 -9.91 6.65 7.37
N LEU A 211 -10.06 5.81 8.40
CA LEU A 211 -9.28 4.60 8.56
C LEU A 211 -10.05 3.41 7.97
N LEU A 212 -9.42 2.68 7.05
CA LEU A 212 -9.94 1.42 6.53
C LEU A 212 -9.67 0.31 7.54
N ASP A 213 -10.62 0.07 8.43
CA ASP A 213 -10.54 -0.96 9.46
C ASP A 213 -11.32 -2.22 9.02
N PRO A 214 -10.68 -3.40 8.94
CA PRO A 214 -11.39 -4.64 8.61
C PRO A 214 -12.43 -5.04 9.67
N ASP A 215 -12.28 -4.58 10.92
CA ASP A 215 -13.09 -5.02 12.06
C ASP A 215 -14.24 -4.06 12.41
N GLN A 216 -14.40 -2.93 11.71
CA GLN A 216 -15.46 -1.97 11.99
C GLN A 216 -16.10 -1.34 10.74
N PRO A 217 -17.39 -0.99 10.81
CA PRO A 217 -18.02 -0.13 9.81
C PRO A 217 -17.32 1.24 9.80
N LEU A 218 -17.20 1.81 8.61
CA LEU A 218 -16.54 3.09 8.36
C LEU A 218 -17.22 4.20 9.19
N ILE A 219 -16.54 4.69 10.22
CA ILE A 219 -17.04 5.81 11.02
C ILE A 219 -16.74 7.12 10.24
N PRO A 220 -17.73 8.00 10.00
CA PRO A 220 -17.57 9.23 9.23
C PRO A 220 -16.53 10.21 9.75
#